data_AF-A0A2R6FFJ4-F1
#
_entry.id   AF-A0A2R6FFJ4-F1
#
_cell.length_a   1.000
_cell.length_b   1.000
_cell.length_c   1.000
_cell.angle_alpha   90.00
_cell.angle_beta   90.00
_cell.angle_gamma   90.00
#
_symmetry.space_group_name_H-M   'P 1'
#
loop_
_entity.id
_entity.type
_entity.pdbx_description
1 polymer ?
#
loop_
_entity_poly.entity_id
_entity_poly.type
_entity_poly.pdbx_seq_one_letter_code
_entity_poly.pdbx_strand_id
1 'polypeptide(L)'
;MSRPPSTVDRFRPYSVPISIFALVALAIVVVPPVLLGDPSGRTYALTAAWVILAVWAALPYALTVGLVTLPLVYTGIATYAAPSLLPGARDSASPSAVIRHSLAGVAYVLAAGVVGAVGLGADFVTANEPAVPTGVLPSFTLLAGGVVGACFVGLQLWRHRATARGSDAHTTIGTIVLGLWLVPAGHVAVWLFQRGVLL
;
A
#
# COMPACT_ATOMS: atom_id res chain seq x y z
N MET A 1 -22.57 33.22 -2.05
CA MET A 1 -21.20 33.25 -1.48
C MET A 1 -20.75 31.81 -1.26
N SER A 2 -19.75 31.33 -2.02
CA SER A 2 -19.15 30.01 -1.79
C SER A 2 -18.25 30.06 -0.55
N ARG A 3 -18.47 29.15 0.41
CA ARG A 3 -17.55 29.00 1.55
C ARG A 3 -16.15 28.67 1.04
N PRO A 4 -15.08 29.24 1.61
CA PRO A 4 -13.73 28.84 1.28
C PRO A 4 -13.55 27.35 1.58
N PRO A 5 -12.81 26.59 0.74
CA PRO A 5 -12.58 25.17 0.96
C PRO A 5 -11.90 24.97 2.32
N SER A 6 -12.40 24.00 3.10
CA SER A 6 -11.82 23.69 4.40
C SER A 6 -10.40 23.10 4.24
N THR A 7 -9.58 23.13 5.30
CA THR A 7 -8.26 22.47 5.31
C THR A 7 -8.37 21.00 4.91
N VAL A 8 -9.46 20.34 5.33
CA VAL A 8 -9.78 18.94 5.01
C VAL A 8 -10.00 18.76 3.50
N ASP A 9 -10.70 19.68 2.85
CA ASP A 9 -10.90 19.64 1.39
C ASP A 9 -9.60 19.86 0.62
N ARG A 10 -8.70 20.72 1.13
CA ARG A 10 -7.38 20.95 0.52
C ARG A 10 -6.46 19.72 0.63
N PHE A 11 -6.59 18.92 1.69
CA PHE A 11 -5.79 17.71 1.88
C PHE A 11 -6.26 16.53 1.00
N ARG A 12 -7.55 16.49 0.69
CA ARG A 12 -8.21 15.36 0.00
C ARG A 12 -7.49 14.85 -1.26
N PRO A 13 -6.96 15.68 -2.17
CA PRO A 13 -6.27 15.18 -3.36
C PRO A 13 -5.00 14.38 -3.05
N TYR A 14 -4.36 14.65 -1.91
CA TYR A 14 -3.07 14.09 -1.50
C TYR A 14 -3.20 13.10 -0.34
N SER A 15 -4.42 12.81 0.11
CA SER A 15 -4.65 12.08 1.35
C SER A 15 -4.09 10.65 1.33
N VAL A 16 -4.32 9.91 0.24
CA VAL A 16 -3.81 8.55 0.07
C VAL A 16 -2.27 8.50 0.11
N PRO A 17 -1.52 9.21 -0.77
CA PRO A 17 -0.07 9.12 -0.75
C PRO A 17 0.51 9.58 0.60
N ILE A 18 0.04 10.71 1.15
CA ILE A 18 0.56 11.21 2.43
C ILE A 18 0.32 10.21 3.56
N SER A 19 -0.88 9.63 3.65
CA SER A 19 -1.20 8.70 4.74
C SER A 19 -0.44 7.38 4.61
N ILE A 20 -0.26 6.85 3.39
CA ILE A 20 0.53 5.63 3.17
C ILE A 20 2.01 5.88 3.48
N PHE A 21 2.59 7.01 3.04
CA PHE A 21 3.96 7.36 3.40
C PHE A 21 4.14 7.61 4.89
N ALA A 22 3.15 8.22 5.55
CA ALA A 22 3.16 8.39 7.00
C ALA A 22 3.11 7.04 7.73
N LEU A 23 2.32 6.07 7.25
CA LEU A 23 2.31 4.70 7.79
C LEU A 23 3.66 4.01 7.63
N VAL A 24 4.31 4.14 6.48
CA VAL A 24 5.66 3.59 6.24
C VAL A 24 6.67 4.24 7.17
N ALA A 25 6.68 5.57 7.27
CA ALA A 25 7.59 6.30 8.15
C ALA A 25 7.38 5.92 9.62
N LEU A 26 6.12 5.83 10.06
CA LEU A 26 5.77 5.40 11.41
C LEU A 26 6.27 3.98 11.67
N ALA A 27 6.06 3.05 10.73
CA ALA A 27 6.55 1.68 10.85
C ALA A 27 8.08 1.66 10.99
N ILE A 28 8.81 2.33 10.10
CA ILE A 28 10.29 2.35 10.12
C ILE A 28 10.86 3.00 11.39
N VAL A 29 10.23 4.08 11.88
CA VAL A 29 10.76 4.86 13.02
C VAL A 29 10.37 4.25 14.35
N VAL A 30 9.14 3.73 14.49
CA VAL A 30 8.60 3.35 15.80
C VAL A 30 8.72 1.85 16.05
N VAL A 31 8.46 1.00 15.05
CA VAL A 31 8.37 -0.45 15.27
C VAL A 31 9.72 -1.04 15.67
N PRO A 32 10.85 -0.78 14.98
CA PRO A 32 12.13 -1.38 15.36
C PRO A 32 12.62 -1.00 16.76
N PRO A 33 12.59 0.27 17.20
CA PRO A 33 12.98 0.62 18.57
C PRO A 33 12.07 0.01 19.64
N VAL A 34 10.76 -0.07 19.39
CA VAL A 34 9.81 -0.69 20.33
C VAL A 34 10.11 -2.17 20.50
N LEU A 35 10.47 -2.87 19.42
CA LEU A 35 10.76 -4.30 19.43
C LEU A 35 12.13 -4.63 20.02
N LEU A 36 13.13 -3.82 19.69
CA LEU A 36 14.51 -4.05 20.12
C LEU A 36 14.82 -3.38 21.48
N GLY A 37 13.91 -2.58 22.00
CA GLY A 37 14.07 -1.84 23.27
C GLY A 37 15.10 -0.72 23.22
N ASP A 38 15.65 -0.39 22.04
CA ASP A 38 16.75 0.55 21.87
C ASP A 38 16.66 1.34 20.54
N PRO A 39 16.47 2.67 20.59
CA PRO A 39 16.48 3.55 19.42
C PRO A 39 17.91 3.91 18.96
N SER A 40 18.83 2.95 18.89
CA SER A 40 20.21 3.19 18.49
C SER A 40 20.41 3.23 16.97
N GLY A 41 21.56 3.78 16.55
CA GLY A 41 21.96 3.78 15.13
C GLY A 41 22.06 2.37 14.54
N ARG A 42 22.39 1.36 15.36
CA ARG A 42 22.41 -0.05 14.93
C ARG A 42 21.02 -0.54 14.55
N THR A 43 20.01 -0.24 15.36
CA THR A 43 18.60 -0.58 15.10
C THR A 43 18.14 0.00 13.75
N TYR A 44 18.44 1.27 13.50
CA TYR A 44 18.04 1.92 12.25
C TYR A 44 18.87 1.44 11.04
N ALA A 45 20.15 1.11 11.21
CA ALA A 45 20.95 0.53 10.14
C ALA A 45 20.44 -0.86 9.71
N LEU A 46 20.08 -1.71 10.67
CA LEU A 46 19.45 -3.01 10.40
C LEU A 46 18.10 -2.84 9.71
N THR A 47 17.27 -1.92 10.22
CA THR A 47 15.97 -1.60 9.61
C THR A 47 16.13 -1.15 8.17
N ALA A 48 17.09 -0.24 7.88
CA ALA A 48 17.36 0.22 6.53
C ALA A 48 17.76 -0.94 5.59
N ALA A 49 18.60 -1.87 6.06
CA ALA A 49 18.97 -3.05 5.28
C ALA A 49 17.74 -3.91 4.94
N TRP A 50 16.86 -4.17 5.91
CA TRP A 50 15.60 -4.90 5.69
C TRP A 50 14.66 -4.17 4.73
N VAL A 51 14.54 -2.85 4.85
CA VAL A 51 13.73 -2.02 3.94
C VAL A 51 14.26 -2.15 2.50
N ILE A 52 15.58 -2.06 2.29
CA ILE A 52 16.19 -2.19 0.96
C ILE A 52 15.88 -3.58 0.38
N LEU A 53 16.10 -4.64 1.16
CA LEU A 53 15.80 -6.01 0.74
C LEU A 53 14.32 -6.20 0.42
N ALA A 54 13.43 -5.67 1.25
CA ALA A 54 11.99 -5.74 1.05
C ALA A 54 11.54 -5.04 -0.23
N VAL A 55 12.10 -3.87 -0.54
CA VAL A 55 11.81 -3.14 -1.77
C VAL A 55 12.23 -3.96 -2.99
N TRP A 56 13.46 -4.50 -2.99
CA TRP A 56 13.94 -5.35 -4.08
C TRP A 56 13.09 -6.61 -4.24
N ALA A 57 12.72 -7.25 -3.13
CA ALA A 57 11.90 -8.45 -3.11
C ALA A 57 10.46 -8.22 -3.57
N ALA A 58 9.87 -7.08 -3.23
CA ALA A 58 8.51 -6.74 -3.59
C ALA A 58 8.39 -6.15 -5.01
N LEU A 59 9.50 -5.68 -5.61
CA LEU A 59 9.47 -4.97 -6.89
C LEU A 59 8.80 -5.76 -8.04
N PRO A 60 9.10 -7.07 -8.27
CA PRO A 60 8.45 -7.82 -9.34
C PRO A 60 6.94 -7.87 -9.15
N TYR A 61 6.49 -8.13 -7.92
CA TYR A 61 5.06 -8.16 -7.58
C TYR A 61 4.42 -6.79 -7.76
N ALA A 62 5.08 -5.72 -7.32
CA ALA A 62 4.61 -4.34 -7.47
C ALA A 62 4.40 -3.95 -8.94
N LEU A 63 5.34 -4.32 -9.81
CA LEU A 63 5.23 -4.10 -11.25
C LEU A 63 4.07 -4.91 -11.84
N THR A 64 3.93 -6.19 -11.47
CA THR A 64 2.80 -7.02 -11.92
C THR A 64 1.47 -6.41 -11.52
N VAL A 65 1.30 -6.01 -10.25
CA VAL A 65 0.06 -5.38 -9.77
C VAL A 65 -0.24 -4.11 -10.58
N GLY A 66 0.74 -3.22 -10.73
CA GLY A 66 0.55 -1.96 -11.46
C GLY A 66 0.16 -2.12 -12.93
N LEU A 67 0.46 -3.27 -13.54
CA LEU A 67 0.09 -3.61 -14.92
C LEU A 67 -1.24 -4.37 -15.00
N VAL A 68 -1.42 -5.39 -14.15
CA VAL A 68 -2.63 -6.24 -14.16
C VAL A 68 -3.88 -5.45 -13.77
N THR A 69 -3.74 -4.37 -13.02
CA THR A 69 -4.86 -3.50 -12.65
C THR A 69 -5.21 -2.42 -13.68
N LEU A 70 -4.46 -2.30 -14.79
CA LEU A 70 -4.74 -1.33 -15.85
C LEU A 70 -6.15 -1.44 -16.47
N PRO A 71 -6.75 -2.63 -16.66
CA PRO A 71 -8.12 -2.73 -17.15
C PRO A 71 -9.13 -1.93 -16.32
N LEU A 72 -8.91 -1.76 -15.01
CA LEU A 72 -9.79 -0.95 -14.15
C LEU A 72 -9.72 0.54 -14.46
N VAL A 73 -8.60 1.03 -14.99
CA VAL A 73 -8.44 2.42 -15.45
C VAL A 73 -9.09 2.60 -16.80
N TYR A 74 -8.86 1.67 -17.74
CA TYR A 74 -9.44 1.72 -19.09
C TYR A 74 -10.97 1.64 -19.07
N THR A 75 -11.54 0.91 -18.12
CA THR A 75 -12.99 0.81 -17.92
C THR A 75 -13.58 1.95 -17.09
N GLY A 76 -12.75 2.86 -16.57
CA GLY A 76 -13.21 3.98 -15.74
C GLY A 76 -13.69 3.58 -14.33
N ILE A 77 -13.45 2.33 -13.91
CA ILE A 77 -13.97 1.77 -12.65
C ILE A 77 -13.18 2.30 -11.45
N ALA A 78 -11.86 2.12 -11.45
CA ALA A 78 -11.02 2.41 -10.28
C ALA A 78 -9.58 2.73 -10.66
N THR A 79 -8.88 3.46 -9.78
CA THR A 79 -7.46 3.78 -9.97
C THR A 79 -6.73 3.92 -8.64
N TYR A 80 -5.44 3.56 -8.59
CA TYR A 80 -4.54 3.92 -7.50
C TYR A 80 -4.22 5.41 -7.46
N ALA A 81 -4.34 6.11 -8.59
CA ALA A 81 -4.03 7.53 -8.70
C ALA A 81 -5.20 8.42 -8.20
N ALA A 82 -5.25 9.67 -8.67
CA ALA A 82 -6.39 10.54 -8.37
C ALA A 82 -7.64 10.11 -9.16
N PRO A 83 -8.83 10.02 -8.52
CA PRO A 83 -10.09 9.67 -9.18
C PRO A 83 -10.46 10.55 -10.38
N SER A 84 -10.04 11.82 -10.36
CA SER A 84 -10.25 12.77 -11.46
C SER A 84 -9.57 12.37 -12.77
N LEU A 85 -8.65 11.41 -12.74
CA LEU A 85 -7.94 10.91 -13.92
C LEU A 85 -8.69 9.77 -14.63
N LEU A 86 -9.76 9.23 -14.04
CA LEU A 86 -10.54 8.19 -14.70
C LEU A 86 -11.29 8.77 -15.91
N PRO A 87 -11.39 8.04 -17.04
CA PRO A 87 -12.13 8.48 -18.21
C PRO A 87 -13.63 8.64 -17.93
N GLY A 88 -14.30 9.54 -18.67
CA GLY A 88 -15.76 9.62 -18.70
C GLY A 88 -16.38 8.49 -19.50
N ALA A 89 -17.72 8.38 -19.47
CA ALA A 89 -18.44 7.28 -20.16
C ALA A 89 -18.22 7.23 -21.69
N ARG A 90 -17.70 8.30 -22.29
CA ARG A 90 -17.43 8.41 -23.72
C ARG A 90 -15.94 8.65 -24.05
N ASP A 91 -15.09 8.70 -23.02
CA ASP A 91 -13.68 9.03 -23.18
C ASP A 91 -12.82 7.78 -23.04
N SER A 92 -11.66 7.76 -23.69
CA SER A 92 -10.64 6.75 -23.44
C SER A 92 -9.70 7.19 -22.31
N ALA A 93 -9.07 6.23 -21.64
CA ALA A 93 -8.07 6.54 -20.62
C ALA A 93 -6.87 7.26 -21.24
N SER A 94 -6.47 8.38 -20.63
CA SER A 94 -5.29 9.12 -21.08
C SER A 94 -3.99 8.38 -20.71
N PRO A 95 -2.91 8.51 -21.50
CA PRO A 95 -1.62 7.92 -21.16
C PRO A 95 -1.08 8.36 -19.79
N SER A 96 -1.34 9.62 -19.41
CA SER A 96 -0.93 10.14 -18.11
C SER A 96 -1.70 9.49 -16.95
N ALA A 97 -2.97 9.13 -17.14
CA ALA A 97 -3.75 8.40 -16.14
C ALA A 97 -3.20 6.98 -15.93
N VAL A 98 -2.85 6.30 -17.03
CA VAL A 98 -2.24 4.96 -17.02
C VAL A 98 -0.91 4.98 -16.27
N ILE A 99 0.00 5.90 -16.63
CA ILE A 99 1.31 6.01 -15.98
C ILE A 99 1.16 6.32 -14.49
N ARG A 100 0.33 7.30 -14.13
CA ARG A 100 0.11 7.67 -12.72
C ARG A 100 -0.52 6.54 -11.92
N HIS A 101 -1.42 5.77 -12.52
CA HIS A 101 -2.00 4.58 -11.89
C HIS A 101 -0.92 3.54 -11.59
N SER A 102 -0.13 3.15 -12.60
CA SER A 102 0.89 2.12 -12.42
C SER A 102 1.95 2.53 -11.42
N LEU A 103 2.44 3.78 -11.49
CA LEU A 103 3.43 4.29 -10.52
C LEU A 103 2.86 4.35 -9.10
N ALA A 104 1.62 4.79 -8.91
CA ALA A 104 0.98 4.81 -7.60
C ALA A 104 0.77 3.37 -7.07
N GLY A 105 0.31 2.45 -7.92
CA GLY A 105 0.14 1.04 -7.57
C GLY A 105 1.47 0.41 -7.13
N VAL A 106 2.53 0.60 -7.90
CA VAL A 106 3.88 0.15 -7.55
C VAL A 106 4.30 0.71 -6.20
N ALA A 107 4.18 2.04 -6.00
CA ALA A 107 4.57 2.68 -4.75
C ALA A 107 3.78 2.14 -3.54
N TYR A 108 2.48 1.90 -3.68
CA TYR A 108 1.64 1.40 -2.58
C TYR A 108 1.89 -0.08 -2.28
N VAL A 109 2.19 -0.90 -3.28
CA VAL A 109 2.61 -2.30 -3.06
C VAL A 109 3.97 -2.34 -2.37
N LEU A 110 4.93 -1.51 -2.79
CA LEU A 110 6.22 -1.40 -2.12
C LEU A 110 6.07 -0.92 -0.66
N ALA A 111 5.20 0.06 -0.43
CA ALA A 111 4.87 0.52 0.93
C ALA A 111 4.30 -0.62 1.79
N ALA A 112 3.34 -1.40 1.26
CA ALA A 112 2.79 -2.57 1.94
C ALA A 112 3.87 -3.63 2.23
N GLY A 113 4.76 -3.88 1.26
CA GLY A 113 5.90 -4.79 1.43
C GLY A 113 6.86 -4.32 2.53
N VAL A 114 7.17 -3.03 2.58
CA VAL A 114 8.05 -2.42 3.58
C VAL A 114 7.44 -2.52 4.98
N VAL A 115 6.17 -2.14 5.15
CA VAL A 115 5.47 -2.27 6.45
C VAL A 115 5.42 -3.73 6.88
N GLY A 116 5.18 -4.65 5.94
CA GLY A 116 5.20 -6.09 6.19
C GLY A 116 6.58 -6.61 6.60
N ALA A 117 7.66 -6.14 5.97
CA ALA A 117 9.02 -6.55 6.30
C ALA A 117 9.48 -6.03 7.68
N VAL A 118 9.10 -4.80 8.03
CA VAL A 118 9.31 -4.27 9.38
C VAL A 118 8.55 -5.13 10.41
N GLY A 119 7.33 -5.57 10.09
CA GLY A 119 6.56 -6.51 10.90
C GLY A 119 7.19 -7.91 11.01
N LEU A 120 7.77 -8.45 9.93
CA LEU A 120 8.51 -9.73 10.00
C LEU A 120 9.75 -9.65 10.86
N GLY A 121 10.45 -8.51 10.85
CA GLY A 121 11.55 -8.26 11.79
C GLY A 121 11.09 -8.42 13.24
N ALA A 122 9.83 -8.09 13.55
CA ALA A 122 9.21 -8.35 14.84
C ALA A 122 9.08 -9.84 15.12
N ASP A 123 8.51 -10.60 14.19
CA ASP A 123 8.28 -12.05 14.34
C ASP A 123 9.58 -12.81 14.62
N PHE A 124 10.69 -12.44 13.97
CA PHE A 124 12.01 -13.05 14.22
C PHE A 124 12.61 -12.70 15.57
N VAL A 125 12.33 -11.51 16.12
CA VAL A 125 12.80 -11.10 17.45
C VAL A 125 11.99 -11.80 18.55
N THR A 126 10.69 -12.01 18.33
CA THR A 126 9.79 -12.67 19.28
C THR A 126 9.76 -14.19 19.15
N ALA A 127 10.41 -14.79 18.14
CA ALA A 127 10.43 -16.24 17.91
C ALA A 127 11.03 -17.07 19.06
N ASN A 128 11.68 -16.44 20.03
CA ASN A 128 12.17 -17.08 21.26
C ASN A 128 11.12 -17.17 22.38
N GLU A 129 9.93 -16.58 22.21
CA GLU A 129 8.81 -16.72 23.14
C GLU A 129 7.95 -17.96 22.81
N PRO A 130 7.31 -18.60 23.79
CA PRO A 130 6.52 -19.81 23.56
C PRO A 130 5.46 -19.58 22.49
N ALA A 131 5.56 -20.35 21.40
CA ALA A 131 4.72 -20.22 20.22
C ALA A 131 3.23 -20.39 20.58
N VAL A 132 2.46 -19.31 20.48
CA VAL A 132 1.00 -19.38 20.44
C VAL A 132 0.61 -20.14 19.17
N PRO A 133 -0.31 -21.12 19.20
CA PRO A 133 -0.70 -21.88 18.01
C PRO A 133 -1.16 -20.94 16.88
N THR A 134 -0.34 -20.79 15.84
CA THR A 134 -0.50 -19.81 14.75
C THR A 134 -1.46 -20.25 13.64
N GLY A 135 -2.16 -21.38 13.80
CA GLY A 135 -3.05 -21.93 12.77
C GLY A 135 -4.30 -21.10 12.45
N VAL A 136 -4.55 -20.01 13.18
CA VAL A 136 -5.76 -19.18 13.06
C VAL A 136 -5.47 -17.68 12.81
N LEU A 137 -4.26 -17.20 13.11
CA LEU A 137 -3.91 -15.78 12.95
C LEU A 137 -3.20 -15.53 11.61
N PRO A 138 -3.64 -14.55 10.79
CA PRO A 138 -2.94 -14.19 9.57
C PRO A 138 -1.52 -13.72 9.91
N SER A 139 -0.54 -14.09 9.08
CA SER A 139 0.86 -13.64 9.26
C SER A 139 0.95 -12.12 9.29
N PHE A 140 1.92 -11.57 10.03
CA PHE A 140 2.12 -10.12 10.13
C PHE A 140 2.24 -9.43 8.77
N THR A 141 2.78 -10.13 7.77
CA THR A 141 2.85 -9.67 6.37
C THR A 141 1.49 -9.39 5.74
N LEU A 142 0.50 -10.24 6.01
CA LEU A 142 -0.86 -10.08 5.51
C LEU A 142 -1.61 -9.00 6.30
N LEU A 143 -1.39 -8.93 7.62
CA LEU A 143 -1.96 -7.87 8.46
C LEU A 143 -1.44 -6.49 8.05
N ALA A 144 -0.13 -6.35 7.86
CA ALA A 144 0.50 -5.12 7.40
C ALA A 144 -0.04 -4.67 6.03
N GLY A 145 -0.09 -5.59 5.06
CA GLY A 145 -0.69 -5.31 3.76
C GLY A 145 -2.18 -4.97 3.87
N GLY A 146 -2.91 -5.64 4.78
CA GLY A 146 -4.30 -5.34 5.13
C GLY A 146 -4.51 -3.92 5.65
N VAL A 147 -3.66 -3.45 6.55
CA VAL A 147 -3.71 -2.07 7.09
C VAL A 147 -3.48 -1.05 5.97
N VAL A 148 -2.46 -1.26 5.13
CA VAL A 148 -2.19 -0.36 3.99
C VAL A 148 -3.34 -0.39 2.98
N GLY A 149 -3.88 -1.58 2.67
CA GLY A 149 -5.04 -1.77 1.81
C GLY A 149 -6.30 -1.08 2.33
N ALA A 150 -6.61 -1.24 3.61
CA ALA A 150 -7.76 -0.60 4.24
C ALA A 150 -7.62 0.94 4.27
N CYS A 151 -6.43 1.45 4.59
CA CYS A 151 -6.11 2.87 4.54
C CYS A 151 -6.31 3.43 3.13
N PHE A 152 -5.78 2.73 2.12
CA PHE A 152 -5.99 3.07 0.71
C PHE A 152 -7.49 3.12 0.38
N VAL A 153 -8.24 2.05 0.67
CA VAL A 153 -9.68 1.97 0.33
C VAL A 153 -10.47 3.11 0.97
N GLY A 154 -10.32 3.33 2.28
CA GLY A 154 -11.05 4.35 2.99
C GLY A 154 -10.80 5.76 2.43
N LEU A 155 -9.53 6.09 2.22
CA LEU A 155 -9.14 7.40 1.69
C LEU A 155 -9.50 7.56 0.21
N GLN A 156 -9.40 6.49 -0.58
CA GLN A 156 -9.72 6.53 -2.01
C GLN A 156 -11.23 6.66 -2.22
N LEU A 157 -12.06 5.94 -1.48
CA LEU A 157 -13.52 6.11 -1.49
C LEU A 157 -13.90 7.51 -1.03
N TRP A 158 -13.22 8.05 -0.01
CA TRP A 158 -13.39 9.44 0.39
C TRP A 158 -13.03 10.41 -0.74
N ARG A 159 -11.98 10.17 -1.52
CA ARG A 159 -11.63 10.99 -2.70
C ARG A 159 -12.69 10.89 -3.81
N HIS A 160 -13.23 9.70 -4.07
CA HIS A 160 -14.28 9.51 -5.08
C HIS A 160 -15.53 10.34 -4.81
N ARG A 161 -15.97 10.43 -3.54
CA ARG A 161 -17.12 11.27 -3.14
C ARG A 161 -16.96 12.76 -3.45
N ALA A 162 -15.74 13.25 -3.73
CA ALA A 162 -15.50 14.64 -4.09
C ALA A 162 -15.73 14.91 -5.59
N THR A 163 -15.76 13.85 -6.38
CA THR A 163 -15.86 13.97 -7.84
C THR A 163 -17.31 14.04 -8.28
N ALA A 164 -17.56 14.65 -9.43
CA ALA A 164 -18.90 14.74 -10.03
C ALA A 164 -19.53 13.35 -10.33
N ARG A 165 -18.70 12.29 -10.41
CA ARG A 165 -19.16 10.90 -10.58
C ARG A 165 -19.72 10.27 -9.30
N GLY A 166 -19.42 10.83 -8.14
CA GLY A 166 -19.75 10.21 -6.85
C GLY A 166 -19.07 8.85 -6.65
N SER A 167 -19.56 8.06 -5.70
CA SER A 167 -19.15 6.67 -5.50
C SER A 167 -20.32 5.75 -5.88
N ASP A 168 -20.26 5.10 -7.04
CA ASP A 168 -21.18 4.03 -7.40
C ASP A 168 -20.68 2.67 -6.88
N ALA A 169 -21.49 1.62 -7.05
CA ALA A 169 -21.13 0.27 -6.58
C ALA A 169 -19.89 -0.28 -7.30
N HIS A 170 -19.75 -0.05 -8.61
CA HIS A 170 -18.63 -0.55 -9.40
C HIS A 170 -17.31 0.09 -8.96
N THR A 171 -17.26 1.41 -8.77
CA THR A 171 -16.09 2.12 -8.23
C THR A 171 -15.74 1.65 -6.84
N THR A 172 -16.75 1.38 -6.00
CA THR A 172 -16.52 0.88 -4.64
C THR A 172 -15.86 -0.50 -4.68
N ILE A 173 -16.43 -1.43 -5.45
CA ILE A 173 -15.90 -2.78 -5.63
C ILE A 173 -14.50 -2.72 -6.24
N GLY A 174 -14.30 -1.94 -7.30
CA GLY A 174 -12.99 -1.79 -7.95
C GLY A 174 -11.93 -1.22 -7.00
N THR A 175 -12.29 -0.25 -6.16
CA THR A 175 -11.39 0.31 -5.15
C THR A 175 -11.02 -0.74 -4.09
N ILE A 176 -11.98 -1.56 -3.65
CA ILE A 176 -11.72 -2.67 -2.74
C ILE A 176 -10.79 -3.68 -3.39
N VAL A 177 -11.02 -4.05 -4.65
CA VAL A 177 -10.15 -4.97 -5.40
C VAL A 177 -8.72 -4.42 -5.47
N LEU A 178 -8.54 -3.13 -5.77
CA LEU A 178 -7.22 -2.48 -5.73
C LEU A 178 -6.59 -2.56 -4.33
N GLY A 179 -7.35 -2.33 -3.26
CA GLY A 179 -6.86 -2.49 -1.88
C GLY A 179 -6.43 -3.91 -1.55
N LEU A 180 -7.17 -4.92 -2.03
CA LEU A 180 -6.87 -6.34 -1.82
C LEU A 180 -5.56 -6.76 -2.48
N TRP A 181 -5.20 -6.18 -3.62
CA TRP A 181 -3.90 -6.41 -4.26
C TRP A 181 -2.70 -5.91 -3.43
N LEU A 182 -2.91 -5.05 -2.42
CA LEU A 182 -1.84 -4.62 -1.52
C LEU A 182 -1.56 -5.62 -0.39
N VAL A 183 -2.55 -6.47 -0.06
CA VAL A 183 -2.51 -7.38 1.10
C VAL A 183 -1.37 -8.40 1.04
N PRO A 184 -1.15 -9.13 -0.07
CA PRO A 184 -0.15 -10.19 -0.09
C PRO A 184 1.27 -9.66 -0.37
N ALA A 185 1.48 -8.34 -0.49
CA ALA A 185 2.76 -7.75 -0.92
C ALA A 185 3.95 -8.24 -0.10
N GLY A 186 3.86 -8.18 1.24
CA GLY A 186 4.92 -8.67 2.13
C GLY A 186 5.12 -10.18 2.05
N HIS A 187 4.03 -10.95 1.88
CA HIS A 187 4.10 -12.41 1.78
C HIS A 187 4.76 -12.88 0.48
N VAL A 188 4.40 -12.26 -0.65
CA VAL A 188 4.99 -12.57 -1.97
C VAL A 188 6.47 -12.21 -2.00
N ALA A 189 6.85 -11.09 -1.40
CA ALA A 189 8.26 -10.68 -1.30
C ALA A 189 9.11 -11.72 -0.57
N VAL A 190 8.65 -12.22 0.59
CA VAL A 190 9.34 -13.29 1.32
C VAL A 190 9.43 -14.56 0.49
N TRP A 191 8.33 -14.96 -0.15
CA TRP A 191 8.29 -16.17 -0.96
C TRP A 191 9.28 -16.12 -2.14
N LEU A 192 9.36 -14.98 -2.84
CA LEU A 192 10.33 -14.76 -3.93
C LEU A 192 11.77 -14.81 -3.43
N PHE A 193 12.04 -14.18 -2.27
CA PHE A 193 13.35 -14.18 -1.64
C PHE A 193 13.78 -15.61 -1.25
N GLN A 194 12.90 -16.38 -0.61
CA GLN A 194 13.16 -17.76 -0.20
C GLN A 194 13.42 -18.72 -1.37
N ARG A 195 12.83 -18.45 -2.55
CA ARG A 195 13.03 -19.28 -3.74
C ARG A 195 14.31 -18.96 -4.52
N GLY A 196 15.13 -18.02 -4.07
CA GLY A 196 16.37 -17.64 -4.76
C GLY A 196 16.11 -17.01 -6.14
N VAL A 197 14.91 -16.49 -6.41
CA VAL A 197 14.58 -15.85 -7.69
C VAL A 197 15.24 -14.46 -7.81
N LEU A 198 15.82 -13.96 -6.71
CA LEU A 198 16.42 -12.63 -6.59
C LEU A 198 17.87 -12.66 -6.09
N LEU A 199 18.54 -13.81 -6.15
CA LEU A 199 19.98 -13.99 -5.87
C LEU A 199 20.64 -14.84 -6.95
#